data_AF-A0A378ZY23-F1
#
_entry.id   AF-A0A378ZY23-F1
#
_cell.length_a   1.000
_cell.length_b   1.000
_cell.length_c   1.000
_cell.angle_alpha   90.00
_cell.angle_beta   90.00
_cell.angle_gamma   90.00
#
_symmetry.space_group_name_H-M   'P 1'
#
loop_
_entity.id
_entity.type
_entity.pdbx_description
1 polymer ?
#
loop_
_entity_poly.entity_id
_entity_poly.type
_entity_poly.pdbx_seq_one_letter_code
_entity_poly.pdbx_strand_id
1 'polypeptide(L)'
;MTARQQSGSGADMTPYTEGAFLSSNIARAIRWCVVVAVIAWAAVFPAASPLAQFATGAVFDEQVYGAVPKGAPMARGNYAFLPPRVSLKAFAPTPGDQGRQGSCVGWASAYAARTLSEARRLEMTSRNDINRSVFSPAFIYNQIRQGGCDDGSLPADALELMAEDGVPLLRDFPYTDKSCSARPGPEHLNLAASYRIGGYKRLFDRRSNAKHVAVRRALANGNPVVIGMLVSDAFMGSGERYMRGSEDIALRDRRELGGHAMAVIGYDDTKFGGAFELINSWGTDWGNGGFVWVSYDDFNAFVMEGFEMIPPQPAEPEKVVDMSGSLRLIHISGKELQVSRLGETSQLTDPMPSGTRFRAEISSRTGGYIYVLGGDSAGHYVELFPRNRGLNPRAEAGNALLVPGPTEDFFTRLNDDTGRDHYVVLFSREPLDASAIAGRMNSGRAGPLPRLEAALGAALVAEQDITRNGPLSFEAASGEATVVPLIVDIEHVAPEQNMQDRTAPRLVVSEPAADELEVIAGQAAIRRISEASFVLKGNAQDEGLIQSVTIAGALSSKFSSRGPFEASVEVPADGKAHPVTIVAVDAAGNRSETTIEVQVAP
;
A
#
# COMPACT_ATOMS: atom_id res chain seq x y z
N MET A 1 -39.59 51.94 18.30
CA MET A 1 -38.46 52.46 17.51
C MET A 1 -38.49 51.71 16.18
N THR A 2 -39.28 52.05 15.15
CA THR A 2 -39.90 53.34 14.72
C THR A 2 -38.86 54.45 14.46
N ALA A 3 -38.81 55.12 13.30
CA ALA A 3 -39.60 54.95 12.06
C ALA A 3 -38.91 55.49 10.77
N ARG A 4 -39.68 55.41 9.67
CA ARG A 4 -39.44 55.65 8.24
C ARG A 4 -39.37 57.14 7.82
N GLN A 5 -39.11 57.38 6.52
CA GLN A 5 -39.43 58.57 5.67
C GLN A 5 -38.48 59.79 5.74
N GLN A 6 -37.93 60.28 4.60
CA GLN A 6 -38.45 61.28 3.59
C GLN A 6 -38.55 62.72 4.15
N SER A 7 -38.29 63.82 3.42
CA SER A 7 -37.95 64.12 2.00
C SER A 7 -36.94 65.31 1.95
N GLY A 8 -36.57 66.02 0.86
CA GLY A 8 -36.84 65.93 -0.59
C GLY A 8 -36.74 67.31 -1.32
N SER A 9 -36.33 67.33 -2.59
CA SER A 9 -36.19 68.51 -3.50
C SER A 9 -35.12 69.57 -3.12
N GLY A 10 -34.61 70.39 -4.04
CA GLY A 10 -34.93 70.58 -5.46
C GLY A 10 -33.79 71.26 -6.25
N ALA A 11 -34.04 71.60 -7.52
CA ALA A 11 -33.07 72.25 -8.41
C ALA A 11 -33.56 73.63 -8.86
N ASP A 12 -32.61 74.47 -9.27
CA ASP A 12 -32.71 75.66 -10.14
C ASP A 12 -31.28 76.21 -10.30
N MET A 13 -30.85 77.03 -11.25
CA MET A 13 -31.22 77.44 -12.62
C MET A 13 -30.21 78.57 -12.94
N THR A 14 -29.80 78.74 -14.20
CA THR A 14 -28.89 79.84 -14.62
C THR A 14 -29.65 81.13 -14.98
N PRO A 15 -29.01 82.30 -14.85
CA PRO A 15 -28.66 83.13 -16.02
C PRO A 15 -27.18 83.63 -15.94
N TYR A 16 -26.49 84.12 -16.99
CA TYR A 16 -26.73 85.27 -17.90
C TYR A 16 -26.88 86.62 -17.12
N THR A 17 -26.32 87.78 -17.51
CA THR A 17 -25.71 88.25 -18.78
C THR A 17 -24.73 89.43 -18.54
N GLU A 18 -23.80 89.70 -19.49
CA GLU A 18 -23.23 91.03 -19.88
C GLU A 18 -22.48 91.95 -18.86
N GLY A 19 -21.58 92.88 -19.23
CA GLY A 19 -20.91 93.15 -20.54
C GLY A 19 -20.44 94.61 -20.75
N ALA A 20 -19.14 94.85 -21.08
CA ALA A 20 -18.56 96.11 -21.61
C ALA A 20 -17.09 95.88 -22.09
N PHE A 21 -16.73 96.07 -23.38
CA PHE A 21 -16.24 97.30 -24.08
C PHE A 21 -14.82 97.78 -23.66
N LEU A 22 -13.83 98.07 -24.53
CA LEU A 22 -13.65 98.14 -26.02
C LEU A 22 -12.32 97.40 -26.41
N SER A 23 -11.70 97.39 -27.62
CA SER A 23 -11.79 98.10 -28.93
C SER A 23 -11.20 97.18 -30.04
N SER A 24 -11.72 97.14 -31.28
CA SER A 24 -11.29 97.84 -32.52
C SER A 24 -9.76 97.80 -32.85
N ASN A 25 -9.25 97.47 -34.06
CA ASN A 25 -9.84 97.39 -35.42
C ASN A 25 -9.22 96.29 -36.37
N ILE A 26 -10.09 95.59 -37.12
CA ILE A 26 -10.09 95.36 -38.59
C ILE A 26 -8.77 95.05 -39.36
N ALA A 27 -8.67 93.85 -40.00
CA ALA A 27 -8.34 93.63 -41.44
C ALA A 27 -8.21 92.13 -41.84
N ARG A 28 -8.78 91.72 -42.98
CA ARG A 28 -9.02 90.32 -43.41
C ARG A 28 -7.93 89.69 -44.33
N ALA A 29 -7.61 88.41 -44.06
CA ALA A 29 -7.68 87.24 -44.98
C ALA A 29 -6.53 86.78 -45.94
N ILE A 30 -6.35 85.43 -45.94
CA ILE A 30 -6.14 84.48 -47.06
C ILE A 30 -4.73 83.89 -47.40
N ARG A 31 -4.68 82.54 -47.31
CA ARG A 31 -3.84 81.49 -47.98
C ARG A 31 -2.34 81.29 -47.69
N TRP A 32 -2.06 80.18 -47.00
CA TRP A 32 -1.24 79.02 -47.43
C TRP A 32 -0.12 79.23 -48.48
N CYS A 33 1.14 79.00 -48.09
CA CYS A 33 2.04 77.96 -48.61
C CYS A 33 3.52 78.21 -48.21
N VAL A 34 4.12 77.32 -47.39
CA VAL A 34 5.59 77.22 -47.21
C VAL A 34 5.97 75.76 -47.02
N VAL A 35 6.96 75.28 -47.77
CA VAL A 35 7.60 73.95 -47.67
C VAL A 35 9.08 74.12 -48.04
N VAL A 36 9.98 73.25 -47.54
CA VAL A 36 11.43 73.18 -47.86
C VAL A 36 12.25 74.32 -47.22
N ALA A 37 13.35 74.09 -46.48
CA ALA A 37 13.89 72.84 -45.92
C ALA A 37 14.74 73.10 -44.65
N VAL A 38 14.87 72.07 -43.82
CA VAL A 38 16.03 71.86 -42.93
C VAL A 38 16.51 70.42 -43.14
N ILE A 39 17.83 70.22 -43.10
CA ILE A 39 18.49 68.96 -43.49
C ILE A 39 18.31 67.88 -42.40
N ALA A 40 17.86 66.70 -42.79
CA ALA A 40 17.74 65.56 -41.90
C ALA A 40 19.07 64.77 -41.81
N TRP A 41 19.74 64.85 -40.66
CA TRP A 41 20.77 63.88 -40.27
C TRP A 41 20.08 62.64 -39.71
N ALA A 42 19.69 61.72 -40.59
CA ALA A 42 19.13 60.43 -40.20
C ALA A 42 20.26 59.52 -39.70
N ALA A 43 20.49 59.49 -38.39
CA ALA A 43 21.30 58.45 -37.77
C ALA A 43 20.64 57.09 -38.02
N VAL A 44 21.30 56.22 -38.79
CA VAL A 44 20.85 54.84 -39.01
C VAL A 44 21.14 54.04 -37.75
N PHE A 45 20.24 54.16 -36.77
CA PHE A 45 20.09 53.11 -35.77
C PHE A 45 19.66 51.84 -36.50
N PRO A 46 20.32 50.68 -36.27
CA PRO A 46 19.75 49.42 -36.71
C PRO A 46 18.40 49.27 -36.03
N ALA A 47 17.34 49.00 -36.82
CA ALA A 47 16.05 48.67 -36.24
C ALA A 47 16.24 47.44 -35.34
N ALA A 48 15.95 47.57 -34.05
CA ALA A 48 16.07 46.46 -33.13
C ALA A 48 15.15 45.33 -33.60
N SER A 49 15.72 44.17 -33.89
CA SER A 49 14.95 42.96 -34.18
C SER A 49 13.90 42.77 -33.09
N PRO A 50 12.63 42.44 -33.42
CA PRO A 50 11.64 42.15 -32.40
C PRO A 50 12.18 41.02 -31.51
N LEU A 51 12.22 41.25 -30.19
CA LEU A 51 12.63 40.24 -29.23
C LEU A 51 11.75 38.99 -29.44
N ALA A 52 12.37 37.85 -29.76
CA ALA A 52 11.69 36.60 -30.10
C ALA A 52 10.55 36.36 -29.12
N GLN A 53 9.32 36.24 -29.62
CA GLN A 53 8.13 36.41 -28.77
C GLN A 53 8.04 35.35 -27.66
N PHE A 54 8.48 34.12 -27.97
CA PHE A 54 8.44 32.96 -27.10
C PHE A 54 9.82 32.31 -26.95
N ALA A 55 10.08 31.68 -25.80
CA ALA A 55 11.34 30.99 -25.53
C ALA A 55 11.32 29.52 -25.98
N THR A 56 12.49 29.01 -26.37
CA THR A 56 12.75 27.60 -26.75
C THR A 56 14.04 27.14 -26.05
N GLY A 57 14.32 25.84 -26.03
CA GLY A 57 15.47 25.30 -25.28
C GLY A 57 15.53 23.78 -25.18
N ALA A 58 15.06 23.06 -26.20
CA ALA A 58 15.23 21.62 -26.31
C ALA A 58 16.47 21.32 -27.15
N VAL A 59 17.48 20.72 -26.52
CA VAL A 59 18.72 20.26 -27.15
C VAL A 59 18.51 18.85 -27.69
N PHE A 60 18.97 18.58 -28.92
CA PHE A 60 18.68 17.32 -29.63
C PHE A 60 19.94 16.57 -30.06
N ASP A 61 20.41 15.60 -29.27
CA ASP A 61 21.59 14.79 -29.58
C ASP A 61 21.22 13.41 -30.18
N GLU A 62 21.84 13.04 -31.32
CA GLU A 62 21.52 11.80 -32.04
C GLU A 62 22.15 10.54 -31.38
N GLN A 63 23.18 10.70 -30.53
CA GLN A 63 23.77 9.61 -29.74
C GLN A 63 22.97 9.35 -28.47
N VAL A 64 22.63 10.39 -27.69
CA VAL A 64 21.79 10.27 -26.48
C VAL A 64 20.42 9.71 -26.84
N TYR A 65 19.74 10.29 -27.86
CA TYR A 65 18.48 9.72 -28.33
C TYR A 65 18.65 8.30 -28.91
N GLY A 66 19.79 8.02 -29.57
CA GLY A 66 20.11 6.70 -30.09
C GLY A 66 20.19 5.61 -29.01
N ALA A 67 20.79 5.94 -27.86
CA ALA A 67 21.01 5.06 -26.72
C ALA A 67 19.73 4.69 -25.96
N VAL A 68 18.75 5.60 -25.89
CA VAL A 68 17.48 5.33 -25.18
C VAL A 68 16.76 4.12 -25.80
N PRO A 69 16.39 3.09 -24.99
CA PRO A 69 15.76 1.86 -25.47
C PRO A 69 14.52 2.12 -26.34
N LYS A 70 14.52 1.52 -27.53
CA LYS A 70 13.43 1.67 -28.51
C LYS A 70 12.31 0.67 -28.23
N GLY A 71 11.06 1.14 -28.22
CA GLY A 71 9.89 0.29 -28.04
C GLY A 71 9.75 -0.76 -29.15
N ALA A 72 9.47 -2.01 -28.76
CA ALA A 72 9.31 -3.12 -29.69
C ALA A 72 8.16 -2.88 -30.69
N PRO A 73 8.35 -3.14 -32.00
CA PRO A 73 7.33 -2.93 -33.03
C PRO A 73 6.14 -3.88 -32.84
N MET A 74 4.94 -3.47 -33.29
CA MET A 74 3.78 -4.36 -33.29
C MET A 74 3.70 -5.19 -34.58
N ALA A 75 3.01 -6.33 -34.52
CA ALA A 75 2.54 -7.00 -35.73
C ALA A 75 1.62 -6.08 -36.55
N ARG A 76 1.71 -6.13 -37.88
CA ARG A 76 1.01 -5.18 -38.79
C ARG A 76 -0.50 -5.08 -38.53
N GLY A 77 -1.17 -6.20 -38.23
CA GLY A 77 -2.61 -6.24 -37.96
C GLY A 77 -3.03 -5.34 -36.78
N ASN A 78 -2.21 -5.24 -35.73
CA ASN A 78 -2.57 -4.51 -34.52
C ASN A 78 -2.64 -2.99 -34.75
N TYR A 79 -1.98 -2.46 -35.79
CA TYR A 79 -2.11 -1.05 -36.17
C TYR A 79 -3.45 -0.73 -36.85
N ALA A 80 -4.14 -1.71 -37.42
CA ALA A 80 -5.45 -1.54 -38.05
C ALA A 80 -6.61 -1.50 -37.02
N PHE A 81 -6.35 -1.88 -35.77
CA PHE A 81 -7.32 -1.87 -34.67
C PHE A 81 -7.12 -0.71 -33.68
N LEU A 82 -6.20 0.23 -33.96
CA LEU A 82 -6.12 1.46 -33.18
C LEU A 82 -7.38 2.32 -33.42
N PRO A 83 -7.96 2.96 -32.40
CA PRO A 83 -9.08 3.88 -32.59
C PRO A 83 -8.71 5.00 -33.60
N PRO A 84 -9.61 5.46 -34.46
CA PRO A 84 -9.32 6.53 -35.43
C PRO A 84 -9.15 7.92 -34.76
N ARG A 85 -9.47 8.04 -33.47
CA ARG A 85 -9.24 9.22 -32.64
C ARG A 85 -9.05 8.83 -31.18
N VAL A 86 -8.17 9.53 -30.48
CA VAL A 86 -7.98 9.45 -29.03
C VAL A 86 -7.63 10.84 -28.51
N SER A 87 -8.22 11.27 -27.40
CA SER A 87 -7.80 12.51 -26.72
C SER A 87 -7.70 12.29 -25.21
N LEU A 88 -6.55 12.65 -24.66
CA LEU A 88 -6.25 12.68 -23.24
C LEU A 88 -6.39 14.11 -22.68
N LYS A 89 -6.93 15.05 -23.47
CA LYS A 89 -7.07 16.48 -23.11
C LYS A 89 -7.89 16.72 -21.85
N ALA A 90 -8.77 15.79 -21.46
CA ALA A 90 -9.48 15.82 -20.18
C ALA A 90 -8.53 15.76 -18.97
N PHE A 91 -7.48 14.95 -19.05
CA PHE A 91 -6.47 14.72 -17.99
C PHE A 91 -5.30 15.70 -18.03
N ALA A 92 -5.08 16.40 -19.16
CA ALA A 92 -4.06 17.44 -19.26
C ALA A 92 -4.33 18.60 -18.27
N PRO A 93 -3.31 19.33 -17.79
CA PRO A 93 -3.53 20.58 -17.05
C PRO A 93 -4.07 21.70 -17.97
N THR A 94 -4.33 22.88 -17.42
CA THR A 94 -4.35 24.11 -18.23
C THR A 94 -2.94 24.35 -18.79
N PRO A 95 -2.77 24.79 -20.05
CA PRO A 95 -1.43 25.12 -20.57
C PRO A 95 -0.79 26.27 -19.77
N GLY A 96 0.43 26.03 -19.29
CA GLY A 96 1.21 27.00 -18.53
C GLY A 96 2.12 27.84 -19.41
N ASP A 97 2.88 28.74 -18.79
CA ASP A 97 3.80 29.65 -19.47
C ASP A 97 5.22 29.56 -18.88
N GLN A 98 6.19 29.22 -19.73
CA GLN A 98 7.61 29.18 -19.38
C GLN A 98 8.24 30.59 -19.29
N GLY A 99 7.57 31.63 -19.79
CA GLY A 99 8.12 32.97 -19.86
C GLY A 99 9.35 33.05 -20.77
N ARG A 100 10.43 33.66 -20.28
CA ARG A 100 11.63 33.92 -21.08
C ARG A 100 12.75 32.87 -21.01
N GLN A 101 12.60 31.84 -20.18
CA GLN A 101 13.62 30.83 -19.93
C GLN A 101 13.57 29.68 -20.95
N GLY A 102 14.72 29.06 -21.26
CA GLY A 102 14.84 27.89 -22.13
C GLY A 102 14.29 26.56 -21.58
N SER A 103 13.30 26.60 -20.69
CA SER A 103 12.87 25.48 -19.85
C SER A 103 11.80 24.55 -20.45
N CYS A 104 11.48 24.69 -21.74
CA CYS A 104 10.38 23.98 -22.42
C CYS A 104 10.40 22.45 -22.21
N VAL A 105 11.58 21.85 -22.03
CA VAL A 105 11.73 20.42 -21.74
C VAL A 105 11.10 20.05 -20.39
N GLY A 106 11.37 20.80 -19.32
CA GLY A 106 10.75 20.57 -18.02
C GLY A 106 9.24 20.79 -18.02
N TRP A 107 8.76 21.75 -18.84
CA TRP A 107 7.34 21.98 -19.05
C TRP A 107 6.66 20.85 -19.83
N ALA A 108 7.29 20.34 -20.89
CA ALA A 108 6.78 19.21 -21.66
C ALA A 108 6.76 17.91 -20.84
N SER A 109 7.83 17.65 -20.08
CA SER A 109 8.03 16.39 -19.36
C SER A 109 7.27 16.34 -18.03
N ALA A 110 7.52 17.27 -17.10
CA ALA A 110 6.88 17.29 -15.80
C ALA A 110 5.49 17.94 -15.85
N TYR A 111 5.42 19.22 -16.18
CA TYR A 111 4.17 19.98 -16.06
C TYR A 111 3.05 19.40 -16.96
N ALA A 112 3.35 19.06 -18.21
CA ALA A 112 2.39 18.52 -19.15
C ALA A 112 2.25 16.98 -19.05
N ALA A 113 3.29 16.22 -19.42
CA ALA A 113 3.18 14.77 -19.55
C ALA A 113 3.02 14.04 -18.20
N ARG A 114 3.85 14.34 -17.19
CA ARG A 114 3.76 13.67 -15.88
C ARG A 114 2.44 13.95 -15.17
N THR A 115 1.93 15.18 -15.24
CA THR A 115 0.62 15.53 -14.66
C THR A 115 -0.52 14.86 -15.40
N LEU A 116 -0.52 14.86 -16.73
CA LEU A 116 -1.53 14.12 -17.52
C LEU A 116 -1.50 12.62 -17.17
N SER A 117 -0.31 12.04 -17.04
CA SER A 117 -0.13 10.65 -16.64
C SER A 117 -0.68 10.35 -15.24
N GLU A 118 -0.52 11.27 -14.27
CA GLU A 118 -1.05 11.13 -12.91
C GLU A 118 -2.56 11.31 -12.86
N ALA A 119 -3.06 12.37 -13.51
CA ALA A 119 -4.49 12.65 -13.61
C ALA A 119 -5.23 11.48 -14.26
N ARG A 120 -4.66 10.85 -15.30
CA ARG A 120 -5.21 9.62 -15.88
C ARG A 120 -5.13 8.43 -14.92
N ARG A 121 -4.02 8.22 -14.20
CA ARG A 121 -3.85 7.14 -13.20
C ARG A 121 -4.89 7.22 -12.07
N LEU A 122 -5.34 8.43 -11.75
CA LEU A 122 -6.34 8.74 -10.72
C LEU A 122 -7.75 8.99 -11.28
N GLU A 123 -7.98 8.76 -12.58
CA GLU A 123 -9.21 9.10 -13.34
C GLU A 123 -9.71 10.55 -13.16
N MET A 124 -8.81 11.44 -12.73
CA MET A 124 -9.07 12.84 -12.38
C MET A 124 -9.27 13.69 -13.64
N THR A 125 -10.51 14.07 -13.91
CA THR A 125 -10.89 14.91 -15.07
C THR A 125 -11.22 16.37 -14.68
N SER A 126 -11.32 16.67 -13.38
CA SER A 126 -11.55 18.04 -12.87
C SER A 126 -10.32 18.91 -13.10
N ARG A 127 -10.43 19.91 -14.00
CA ARG A 127 -9.33 20.85 -14.31
C ARG A 127 -8.79 21.59 -13.08
N ASN A 128 -9.63 21.83 -12.08
CA ASN A 128 -9.25 22.51 -10.85
C ASN A 128 -8.36 21.62 -9.96
N ASP A 129 -8.61 20.31 -9.94
CA ASP A 129 -7.84 19.34 -9.17
C ASP A 129 -6.55 18.93 -9.89
N ILE A 130 -6.59 18.80 -11.22
CA ILE A 130 -5.40 18.63 -12.05
C ILE A 130 -4.45 19.83 -11.86
N ASN A 131 -4.97 21.07 -11.90
CA ASN A 131 -4.17 22.28 -11.70
C ASN A 131 -3.68 22.47 -10.25
N ARG A 132 -4.26 21.77 -9.25
CA ARG A 132 -3.69 21.65 -7.89
C ARG A 132 -2.58 20.59 -7.78
N SER A 133 -2.44 19.76 -8.81
CA SER A 133 -1.60 18.55 -8.87
C SER A 133 -0.60 18.59 -10.04
N VAL A 134 -0.26 19.78 -10.52
CA VAL A 134 0.78 19.98 -11.55
C VAL A 134 2.17 19.73 -10.98
N PHE A 135 3.04 19.04 -11.73
CA PHE A 135 4.43 18.78 -11.35
C PHE A 135 5.37 19.95 -11.71
N SER A 136 6.47 20.07 -10.97
CA SER A 136 7.40 21.19 -11.14
C SER A 136 8.28 21.07 -12.40
N PRO A 137 8.18 22.00 -13.37
CA PRO A 137 9.12 22.08 -14.48
C PRO A 137 10.49 22.64 -14.05
N ALA A 138 10.52 23.46 -12.98
CA ALA A 138 11.75 23.98 -12.40
C ALA A 138 12.60 22.87 -11.77
N PHE A 139 11.99 21.92 -11.06
CA PHE A 139 12.72 20.81 -10.42
C PHE A 139 13.51 20.01 -11.45
N ILE A 140 12.92 19.76 -12.62
CA ILE A 140 13.61 19.12 -13.74
C ILE A 140 14.64 20.06 -14.36
N TYR A 141 14.21 21.16 -14.97
CA TYR A 141 15.08 22.01 -15.80
C TYR A 141 16.31 22.53 -15.06
N ASN A 142 16.14 22.89 -13.78
CA ASN A 142 17.25 23.41 -12.99
C ASN A 142 18.39 22.41 -12.86
N GLN A 143 18.11 21.10 -12.86
CA GLN A 143 19.10 20.04 -12.66
C GLN A 143 19.77 19.62 -13.96
N ILE A 144 19.02 19.47 -15.06
CA ILE A 144 19.49 18.89 -16.33
C ILE A 144 19.95 19.91 -17.41
N ARG A 145 19.88 21.21 -17.12
CA ARG A 145 20.30 22.24 -18.09
C ARG A 145 21.78 22.07 -18.48
N GLN A 146 22.11 22.36 -19.73
CA GLN A 146 23.45 22.12 -20.28
C GLN A 146 24.50 23.14 -19.84
N GLY A 147 24.10 24.26 -19.20
CA GLY A 147 25.03 25.25 -18.66
C GLY A 147 24.33 26.42 -17.96
N GLY A 148 24.26 27.55 -18.65
CA GLY A 148 23.50 28.75 -18.28
C GLY A 148 21.99 28.52 -18.29
N CYS A 149 21.23 29.50 -17.82
CA CYS A 149 19.78 29.40 -17.68
C CYS A 149 19.01 29.38 -19.01
N ASP A 150 19.68 29.68 -20.12
CA ASP A 150 19.12 29.80 -21.47
C ASP A 150 19.68 28.72 -22.43
N ASP A 151 20.63 27.89 -21.97
CA ASP A 151 21.33 26.87 -22.76
C ASP A 151 20.47 25.63 -23.05
N GLY A 152 19.27 25.55 -22.46
CA GLY A 152 18.33 24.44 -22.65
C GLY A 152 18.74 23.14 -21.96
N SER A 153 18.02 22.06 -22.26
CA SER A 153 18.31 20.70 -21.80
C SER A 153 17.87 19.65 -22.82
N LEU A 154 18.27 18.39 -22.63
CA LEU A 154 17.80 17.28 -23.48
C LEU A 154 16.48 16.69 -22.93
N PRO A 155 15.54 16.24 -23.78
CA PRO A 155 14.33 15.57 -23.32
C PRO A 155 14.56 14.18 -22.70
N ALA A 156 15.69 13.53 -22.99
CA ALA A 156 16.06 12.23 -22.42
C ALA A 156 16.36 12.35 -20.91
N ASP A 157 17.30 13.23 -20.55
CA ASP A 157 17.74 13.52 -19.17
C ASP A 157 16.55 13.84 -18.25
N ALA A 158 15.52 14.51 -18.80
CA ALA A 158 14.30 14.86 -18.09
C ALA A 158 13.45 13.64 -17.71
N LEU A 159 13.42 12.62 -18.57
CA LEU A 159 12.68 11.38 -18.35
C LEU A 159 13.49 10.41 -17.48
N GLU A 160 14.82 10.43 -17.60
CA GLU A 160 15.76 9.71 -16.75
C GLU A 160 15.66 10.17 -15.29
N LEU A 161 15.80 11.48 -15.04
CA LEU A 161 15.63 12.09 -13.72
C LEU A 161 14.25 11.79 -13.10
N MET A 162 13.17 11.79 -13.91
CA MET A 162 11.84 11.40 -13.43
C MET A 162 11.67 9.90 -13.16
N ALA A 163 12.55 9.04 -13.65
CA ALA A 163 12.56 7.61 -13.33
C ALA A 163 13.42 7.35 -12.07
N GLU A 164 14.60 7.98 -11.98
CA GLU A 164 15.55 7.80 -10.89
C GLU A 164 15.14 8.51 -9.59
N ASP A 165 14.80 9.80 -9.66
CA ASP A 165 14.42 10.63 -8.51
C ASP A 165 12.92 10.97 -8.47
N GLY A 166 12.26 11.05 -9.63
CA GLY A 166 10.87 11.50 -9.73
C GLY A 166 10.76 13.02 -9.86
N VAL A 167 9.65 13.60 -9.41
CA VAL A 167 9.41 15.05 -9.48
C VAL A 167 8.34 15.49 -8.47
N PRO A 168 8.54 16.56 -7.68
CA PRO A 168 7.56 17.07 -6.72
C PRO A 168 6.54 17.99 -7.40
N LEU A 169 5.47 18.36 -6.69
CA LEU A 169 4.46 19.25 -7.25
C LEU A 169 5.01 20.68 -7.40
N LEU A 170 4.45 21.44 -8.34
CA LEU A 170 4.83 22.83 -8.63
C LEU A 170 4.76 23.74 -7.40
N ARG A 171 3.82 23.47 -6.48
CA ARG A 171 3.67 24.23 -5.23
C ARG A 171 4.81 23.95 -4.24
N ASP A 172 5.42 22.76 -4.31
CA ASP A 172 6.47 22.29 -3.42
C ASP A 172 7.86 22.68 -3.96
N PHE A 173 8.01 22.87 -5.28
CA PHE A 173 9.19 23.50 -5.90
C PHE A 173 8.77 24.52 -6.99
N PRO A 174 8.52 25.79 -6.62
CA PRO A 174 7.94 26.80 -7.53
C PRO A 174 8.77 27.19 -8.76
N TYR A 175 8.08 27.37 -9.89
CA TYR A 175 8.66 27.90 -11.13
C TYR A 175 8.51 29.41 -11.24
N THR A 176 9.57 30.08 -11.70
CA THR A 176 9.56 31.37 -12.38
C THR A 176 10.59 31.31 -13.51
N ASP A 177 10.46 32.18 -14.52
CA ASP A 177 11.46 32.29 -15.59
C ASP A 177 12.84 32.79 -15.09
N LYS A 178 12.97 33.13 -13.80
CA LYS A 178 14.18 33.59 -13.12
C LYS A 178 14.72 32.63 -12.05
N SER A 179 14.01 31.54 -11.72
CA SER A 179 14.42 30.61 -10.63
C SER A 179 15.30 29.44 -11.09
N CYS A 180 15.87 29.49 -12.29
CA CYS A 180 16.79 28.48 -12.85
C CYS A 180 17.98 28.11 -11.94
N SER A 181 18.46 29.05 -11.12
CA SER A 181 19.59 28.84 -10.21
C SER A 181 19.24 28.01 -8.97
N ALA A 182 17.96 27.87 -8.63
CA ALA A 182 17.53 27.10 -7.46
C ALA A 182 17.92 25.61 -7.59
N ARG A 183 18.13 24.96 -6.45
CA ARG A 183 18.49 23.54 -6.35
C ARG A 183 17.52 22.85 -5.38
N PRO A 184 17.11 21.60 -5.63
CA PRO A 184 16.37 20.85 -4.63
C PRO A 184 17.25 20.57 -3.40
N GLY A 185 16.58 20.21 -2.31
CA GLY A 185 17.20 19.76 -1.06
C GLY A 185 16.52 18.46 -0.61
N PRO A 186 16.94 17.86 0.52
CA PRO A 186 16.45 16.55 0.94
C PRO A 186 14.92 16.43 1.01
N GLU A 187 14.22 17.47 1.45
CA GLU A 187 12.75 17.52 1.46
C GLU A 187 12.15 17.44 0.05
N HIS A 188 12.63 18.26 -0.89
CA HIS A 188 12.19 18.24 -2.29
C HIS A 188 12.47 16.87 -2.96
N LEU A 189 13.58 16.21 -2.62
CA LEU A 189 13.93 14.87 -3.13
C LEU A 189 13.02 13.77 -2.54
N ASN A 190 12.73 13.83 -1.23
CA ASN A 190 11.79 12.91 -0.58
C ASN A 190 10.37 13.04 -1.15
N LEU A 191 9.93 14.26 -1.47
CA LEU A 191 8.66 14.50 -2.16
C LEU A 191 8.69 13.98 -3.61
N ALA A 192 9.78 14.20 -4.33
CA ALA A 192 9.95 13.72 -5.71
C ALA A 192 9.88 12.18 -5.82
N ALA A 193 10.52 11.48 -4.88
CA ALA A 193 10.64 10.03 -4.82
C ALA A 193 9.30 9.27 -4.87
N SER A 194 8.23 9.90 -4.35
CA SER A 194 6.85 9.38 -4.35
C SER A 194 6.16 9.42 -5.73
N TYR A 195 6.73 10.15 -6.69
CA TYR A 195 6.09 10.46 -7.98
C TYR A 195 6.93 10.05 -9.20
N ARG A 196 7.85 9.09 -9.04
CA ARG A 196 8.59 8.48 -10.16
C ARG A 196 7.68 8.01 -11.31
N ILE A 197 8.20 8.02 -12.53
CA ILE A 197 7.60 7.30 -13.66
C ILE A 197 8.02 5.83 -13.63
N GLY A 198 7.22 4.93 -14.21
CA GLY A 198 7.57 3.51 -14.35
C GLY A 198 8.66 3.24 -15.39
N GLY A 199 9.13 4.30 -16.06
CA GLY A 199 10.19 4.30 -17.06
C GLY A 199 9.82 5.15 -18.27
N TYR A 200 10.67 5.13 -19.28
CA TYR A 200 10.46 5.80 -20.55
C TYR A 200 11.06 4.97 -21.69
N LYS A 201 10.60 5.19 -22.92
CA LYS A 201 11.17 4.52 -24.11
C LYS A 201 11.06 5.37 -25.36
N ARG A 202 12.04 5.21 -26.25
CA ARG A 202 12.08 5.83 -27.57
C ARG A 202 11.05 5.21 -28.51
N LEU A 203 10.25 6.03 -29.19
CA LEU A 203 9.19 5.54 -30.09
C LEU A 203 9.64 5.30 -31.53
N PHE A 204 10.60 6.06 -32.03
CA PHE A 204 11.05 6.01 -33.43
C PHE A 204 12.54 6.35 -33.57
N ASP A 205 13.06 6.26 -34.78
CA ASP A 205 14.38 6.81 -35.12
C ASP A 205 14.19 8.22 -35.69
N ARG A 206 15.13 9.12 -35.42
CA ARG A 206 15.08 10.56 -35.80
C ARG A 206 14.80 10.79 -37.29
N ARG A 207 15.22 9.84 -38.14
CA ARG A 207 15.11 9.83 -39.61
C ARG A 207 13.91 9.02 -40.15
N SER A 208 13.04 8.50 -39.28
CA SER A 208 11.83 7.76 -39.68
C SER A 208 10.83 8.66 -40.41
N ASN A 209 10.22 8.15 -41.48
CA ASN A 209 9.11 8.80 -42.19
C ASN A 209 7.72 8.43 -41.63
N ALA A 210 7.65 7.51 -40.66
CA ALA A 210 6.41 6.96 -40.11
C ALA A 210 6.29 7.18 -38.58
N LYS A 211 6.86 8.28 -38.06
CA LYS A 211 6.92 8.61 -36.62
C LYS A 211 5.53 8.58 -35.98
N HIS A 212 4.54 9.13 -36.67
CA HIS A 212 3.13 9.14 -36.25
C HIS A 212 2.57 7.76 -35.88
N VAL A 213 2.96 6.68 -36.58
CA VAL A 213 2.45 5.32 -36.34
C VAL A 213 2.79 4.82 -34.93
N ALA A 214 3.99 5.14 -34.43
CA ALA A 214 4.41 4.77 -33.07
C ALA A 214 3.73 5.63 -32.00
N VAL A 215 3.53 6.93 -32.27
CA VAL A 215 2.90 7.88 -31.35
C VAL A 215 1.42 7.58 -31.13
N ARG A 216 0.67 7.21 -32.18
CA ARG A 216 -0.73 6.78 -32.05
C ARG A 216 -0.90 5.57 -31.12
N ARG A 217 0.04 4.62 -31.12
CA ARG A 217 0.02 3.47 -30.19
C ARG A 217 0.15 3.90 -28.73
N ALA A 218 1.14 4.76 -28.42
CA ALA A 218 1.34 5.27 -27.07
C ALA A 218 0.08 5.99 -26.56
N LEU A 219 -0.50 6.86 -27.40
CA LEU A 219 -1.73 7.59 -27.09
C LEU A 219 -2.96 6.66 -26.98
N ALA A 220 -3.05 5.58 -27.76
CA ALA A 220 -4.12 4.58 -27.65
C ALA A 220 -4.02 3.73 -26.37
N ASN A 221 -2.80 3.48 -25.87
CA ASN A 221 -2.57 2.98 -24.51
C ASN A 221 -2.87 4.06 -23.44
N GLY A 222 -3.10 5.30 -23.85
CA GLY A 222 -3.32 6.50 -23.04
C GLY A 222 -2.07 7.04 -22.34
N ASN A 223 -0.89 6.69 -22.84
CA ASN A 223 0.39 7.18 -22.35
C ASN A 223 0.75 8.48 -23.10
N PRO A 224 1.05 9.59 -22.40
CA PRO A 224 1.46 10.83 -23.05
C PRO A 224 2.84 10.67 -23.69
N VAL A 225 3.07 11.43 -24.77
CA VAL A 225 4.33 11.37 -25.54
C VAL A 225 5.04 12.71 -25.45
N VAL A 226 6.22 12.74 -24.83
CA VAL A 226 7.12 13.90 -24.85
C VAL A 226 7.84 13.92 -26.19
N ILE A 227 7.89 15.08 -26.85
CA ILE A 227 8.55 15.25 -28.15
C ILE A 227 9.55 16.41 -28.15
N GLY A 228 10.56 16.27 -29.01
CA GLY A 228 11.46 17.34 -29.42
C GLY A 228 11.21 17.71 -30.88
N MET A 229 10.82 18.95 -31.15
CA MET A 229 10.46 19.47 -32.47
C MET A 229 11.33 20.67 -32.87
N LEU A 230 11.73 20.74 -34.13
CA LEU A 230 12.31 21.95 -34.72
C LEU A 230 11.18 22.93 -35.10
N VAL A 231 11.25 24.17 -34.61
CA VAL A 231 10.19 25.18 -34.76
C VAL A 231 10.69 26.43 -35.47
N SER A 232 9.78 27.06 -36.21
CA SER A 232 9.97 28.28 -37.01
C SER A 232 9.10 29.43 -36.50
N ASP A 233 9.28 30.64 -37.03
CA ASP A 233 8.36 31.77 -36.79
C ASP A 233 6.92 31.43 -37.22
N ALA A 234 6.75 30.61 -38.26
CA ALA A 234 5.44 30.10 -38.67
C ALA A 234 4.82 29.14 -37.65
N PHE A 235 5.65 28.43 -36.87
CA PHE A 235 5.16 27.70 -35.69
C PHE A 235 4.79 28.66 -34.55
N MET A 236 5.62 29.68 -34.27
CA MET A 236 5.30 30.70 -33.25
C MET A 236 3.98 31.43 -33.54
N GLY A 237 3.67 31.69 -34.81
CA GLY A 237 2.40 32.27 -35.27
C GLY A 237 1.20 31.30 -35.40
N SER A 238 1.27 30.09 -34.85
CA SER A 238 0.18 29.10 -34.99
C SER A 238 -1.12 29.54 -34.32
N GLY A 239 -2.24 29.24 -34.98
CA GLY A 239 -3.60 29.32 -34.44
C GLY A 239 -4.11 27.94 -33.99
N GLU A 240 -5.26 27.50 -34.51
CA GLU A 240 -5.78 26.15 -34.22
C GLU A 240 -4.81 25.03 -34.63
N ARG A 241 -4.10 25.26 -35.74
CA ARG A 241 -3.24 24.30 -36.44
C ARG A 241 -1.92 24.97 -36.80
N TYR A 242 -0.82 24.22 -36.69
CA TYR A 242 0.45 24.61 -37.32
C TYR A 242 0.34 24.54 -38.85
N MET A 243 0.77 25.61 -39.50
CA MET A 243 0.90 25.75 -40.94
C MET A 243 2.35 26.16 -41.23
N ARG A 244 3.17 25.24 -41.74
CA ARG A 244 4.58 25.52 -42.01
C ARG A 244 4.77 26.63 -43.05
N GLY A 245 5.80 27.45 -42.86
CA GLY A 245 6.25 28.41 -43.86
C GLY A 245 6.84 27.72 -45.09
N SER A 246 6.96 28.46 -46.18
CA SER A 246 7.54 27.96 -47.45
C SER A 246 9.02 27.61 -47.31
N GLU A 247 9.74 28.22 -46.37
CA GLU A 247 11.18 28.00 -46.15
C GLU A 247 11.48 27.02 -45.02
N ASP A 248 10.50 26.62 -44.19
CA ASP A 248 10.73 25.85 -42.96
C ASP A 248 11.51 24.54 -43.20
N ILE A 249 11.27 23.85 -44.32
CA ILE A 249 12.03 22.65 -44.72
C ILE A 249 13.50 23.00 -45.03
N ALA A 250 13.76 24.10 -45.74
CA ALA A 250 15.10 24.55 -46.07
C ALA A 250 15.85 25.12 -44.85
N LEU A 251 15.14 25.72 -43.89
CA LEU A 251 15.68 26.13 -42.60
C LEU A 251 16.02 24.90 -41.73
N ARG A 252 15.12 23.91 -41.66
CA ARG A 252 15.34 22.62 -40.97
C ARG A 252 16.59 21.92 -41.49
N ASP A 253 16.72 21.81 -42.81
CA ASP A 253 17.81 21.06 -43.46
C ASP A 253 19.16 21.79 -43.36
N ARG A 254 19.15 23.12 -43.26
CA ARG A 254 20.33 23.94 -42.90
C ARG A 254 20.63 24.00 -41.40
N ARG A 255 19.74 23.45 -40.55
CA ARG A 255 19.78 23.50 -39.07
C ARG A 255 19.65 24.91 -38.48
N GLU A 256 18.86 25.76 -39.14
CA GLU A 256 18.60 27.16 -38.77
C GLU A 256 17.33 27.33 -37.91
N LEU A 257 16.67 26.24 -37.52
CA LEU A 257 15.47 26.24 -36.66
C LEU A 257 15.81 25.96 -35.19
N GLY A 258 15.08 26.59 -34.27
CA GLY A 258 15.20 26.37 -32.83
C GLY A 258 14.59 25.04 -32.39
N GLY A 259 15.13 24.45 -31.33
CA GLY A 259 14.61 23.22 -30.73
C GLY A 259 13.62 23.50 -29.60
N HIS A 260 12.39 23.00 -29.72
CA HIS A 260 11.33 23.16 -28.72
C HIS A 260 10.79 21.80 -28.25
N ALA A 261 10.30 21.74 -27.02
CA ALA A 261 9.73 20.52 -26.44
C ALA A 261 8.27 20.73 -26.04
N MET A 262 7.45 19.70 -26.31
CA MET A 262 6.01 19.70 -26.08
C MET A 262 5.53 18.28 -25.70
N ALA A 263 4.32 18.16 -25.19
CA ALA A 263 3.68 16.85 -25.01
C ALA A 263 2.54 16.66 -26.03
N VAL A 264 2.49 15.49 -26.67
CA VAL A 264 1.36 15.06 -27.48
C VAL A 264 0.32 14.42 -26.56
N ILE A 265 -0.93 14.86 -26.71
CA ILE A 265 -2.04 14.50 -25.82
C ILE A 265 -3.21 13.82 -26.55
N GLY A 266 -3.17 13.73 -27.87
CA GLY A 266 -4.23 13.11 -28.66
C GLY A 266 -3.94 13.08 -30.15
N TYR A 267 -4.78 12.38 -30.89
CA TYR A 267 -4.76 12.32 -32.34
C TYR A 267 -6.17 12.14 -32.90
N ASP A 268 -6.37 12.56 -34.15
CA ASP A 268 -7.57 12.27 -34.92
C ASP A 268 -7.17 12.09 -36.39
N ASP A 269 -7.39 10.88 -36.92
CA ASP A 269 -7.05 10.49 -38.30
C ASP A 269 -7.90 11.24 -39.35
N THR A 270 -9.04 11.81 -38.96
CA THR A 270 -9.93 12.58 -39.84
C THR A 270 -9.64 14.08 -39.79
N LYS A 271 -9.07 14.59 -38.68
CA LYS A 271 -8.78 16.03 -38.54
C LYS A 271 -7.57 16.43 -39.38
N PHE A 272 -7.77 17.38 -40.28
CA PHE A 272 -6.75 17.93 -41.19
C PHE A 272 -6.03 16.89 -42.09
N GLY A 273 -6.62 15.71 -42.31
CA GLY A 273 -5.99 14.59 -43.04
C GLY A 273 -5.15 13.66 -42.16
N GLY A 274 -5.29 13.77 -40.83
CA GLY A 274 -4.50 13.05 -39.84
C GLY A 274 -3.61 14.02 -39.08
N ALA A 275 -3.93 14.26 -37.81
CA ALA A 275 -3.22 15.23 -36.98
C ALA A 275 -3.14 14.81 -35.50
N PHE A 276 -2.08 15.27 -34.84
CA PHE A 276 -1.88 15.20 -33.40
C PHE A 276 -2.33 16.50 -32.73
N GLU A 277 -2.87 16.40 -31.51
CA GLU A 277 -3.06 17.54 -30.61
C GLU A 277 -1.91 17.59 -29.59
N LEU A 278 -1.26 18.74 -29.50
CA LEU A 278 -0.14 19.02 -28.60
C LEU A 278 -0.57 20.05 -27.56
N ILE A 279 -0.03 19.92 -26.34
CA ILE A 279 -0.03 20.99 -25.32
C ILE A 279 1.33 21.71 -25.35
N ASN A 280 1.28 23.05 -25.35
CA ASN A 280 2.45 23.91 -25.37
C ASN A 280 2.64 24.62 -24.01
N SER A 281 3.75 25.36 -23.86
CA SER A 281 4.17 26.02 -22.61
C SER A 281 4.35 27.54 -22.77
N TRP A 282 3.51 28.17 -23.60
CA TRP A 282 3.50 29.61 -23.90
C TRP A 282 2.17 30.29 -23.50
N GLY A 283 1.53 29.78 -22.45
CA GLY A 283 0.27 30.30 -21.91
C GLY A 283 -0.98 29.90 -22.72
N THR A 284 -2.15 30.30 -22.21
CA THR A 284 -3.45 30.04 -22.85
C THR A 284 -3.73 30.90 -24.07
N ASP A 285 -3.07 32.05 -24.18
CA ASP A 285 -3.39 33.06 -25.20
C ASP A 285 -2.71 32.74 -26.55
N TRP A 286 -1.84 31.73 -26.57
CA TRP A 286 -1.21 31.20 -27.77
C TRP A 286 -2.01 30.06 -28.40
N GLY A 287 -2.07 30.00 -29.73
CA GLY A 287 -2.68 28.89 -30.47
C GLY A 287 -4.16 28.66 -30.15
N ASN A 288 -4.51 27.41 -29.86
CA ASN A 288 -5.88 26.97 -29.53
C ASN A 288 -6.11 26.88 -28.01
N GLY A 289 -5.97 28.01 -27.30
CA GLY A 289 -6.08 28.00 -25.84
C GLY A 289 -4.85 27.39 -25.15
N GLY A 290 -3.65 27.52 -25.74
CA GLY A 290 -2.39 26.89 -25.33
C GLY A 290 -2.15 25.49 -25.92
N PHE A 291 -3.00 25.05 -26.86
CA PHE A 291 -2.86 23.78 -27.61
C PHE A 291 -2.63 24.04 -29.10
N VAL A 292 -2.13 23.07 -29.85
CA VAL A 292 -2.01 23.17 -31.32
C VAL A 292 -2.22 21.81 -32.00
N TRP A 293 -2.83 21.82 -33.19
CA TRP A 293 -2.92 20.65 -34.06
C TRP A 293 -1.77 20.62 -35.07
N VAL A 294 -1.01 19.52 -35.12
CA VAL A 294 0.10 19.31 -36.06
C VAL A 294 -0.24 18.12 -36.97
N SER A 295 -0.16 18.30 -38.29
CA SER A 295 -0.46 17.21 -39.24
C SER A 295 0.55 16.07 -39.11
N TYR A 296 0.18 14.84 -39.49
CA TYR A 296 1.12 13.73 -39.47
C TYR A 296 2.35 13.99 -40.36
N ASP A 297 2.20 14.65 -41.51
CA ASP A 297 3.32 14.99 -42.40
C ASP A 297 4.27 16.01 -41.76
N ASP A 298 3.74 17.07 -41.15
CA ASP A 298 4.54 18.07 -40.44
C ASP A 298 5.21 17.44 -39.20
N PHE A 299 4.51 16.56 -38.49
CA PHE A 299 5.06 15.79 -37.38
C PHE A 299 6.22 14.89 -37.84
N ASN A 300 6.03 14.11 -38.91
CA ASN A 300 7.08 13.27 -39.49
C ASN A 300 8.30 14.11 -39.92
N ALA A 301 8.07 15.31 -40.44
CA ALA A 301 9.09 16.21 -41.00
C ALA A 301 9.89 17.02 -39.96
N PHE A 302 9.28 17.49 -38.86
CA PHE A 302 9.90 18.44 -37.93
C PHE A 302 10.15 17.88 -36.51
N VAL A 303 9.46 16.81 -36.11
CA VAL A 303 9.72 16.17 -34.82
C VAL A 303 10.98 15.30 -34.94
N MET A 304 12.02 15.65 -34.18
CA MET A 304 13.31 14.96 -34.19
C MET A 304 13.34 13.82 -33.17
N GLU A 305 12.69 14.03 -32.03
CA GLU A 305 12.71 13.10 -30.90
C GLU A 305 11.31 12.87 -30.33
N GLY A 306 11.08 11.70 -29.76
CA GLY A 306 9.78 11.28 -29.27
C GLY A 306 9.88 10.06 -28.35
N PHE A 307 9.27 10.19 -27.17
CA PHE A 307 9.39 9.29 -26.04
C PHE A 307 8.01 9.00 -25.44
N GLU A 308 7.70 7.72 -25.24
CA GLU A 308 6.54 7.33 -24.45
C GLU A 308 6.92 7.34 -22.97
N MET A 309 6.25 8.18 -22.19
CA MET A 309 6.32 8.12 -20.72
C MET A 309 5.49 6.91 -20.26
N ILE A 310 6.11 6.03 -19.46
CA ILE A 310 5.42 4.89 -18.87
C ILE A 310 4.96 5.30 -17.47
N PRO A 311 3.66 5.27 -17.15
CA PRO A 311 3.19 5.57 -15.79
C PRO A 311 3.84 4.61 -14.78
N PRO A 312 3.98 5.00 -13.49
CA PRO A 312 4.26 4.02 -12.45
C PRO A 312 3.19 2.92 -12.50
N GLN A 313 3.56 1.69 -12.13
CA GLN A 313 2.56 0.62 -12.01
C GLN A 313 1.48 1.05 -11.00
N PRO A 314 0.22 0.62 -11.17
CA PRO A 314 -0.76 0.72 -10.10
C PRO A 314 -0.18 0.12 -8.82
N ALA A 315 -0.40 0.76 -7.67
CA ALA A 315 -0.12 0.11 -6.41
C ALA A 315 -0.92 -1.19 -6.34
N GLU A 316 -0.32 -2.27 -5.83
CA GLU A 316 -1.08 -3.47 -5.49
C GLU A 316 -2.21 -3.09 -4.52
N PRO A 317 -3.42 -3.66 -4.66
CA PRO A 317 -4.52 -3.36 -3.76
C PRO A 317 -4.12 -3.67 -2.31
N GLU A 318 -4.51 -2.82 -1.37
CA GLU A 318 -4.17 -2.99 0.05
C GLU A 318 -4.62 -4.39 0.52
N LYS A 319 -3.67 -5.15 1.04
CA LYS A 319 -3.86 -6.55 1.41
C LYS A 319 -4.77 -6.64 2.63
N VAL A 320 -6.01 -7.07 2.43
CA VAL A 320 -7.04 -7.11 3.46
C VAL A 320 -6.72 -8.18 4.50
N VAL A 321 -6.57 -7.77 5.77
CA VAL A 321 -6.38 -8.70 6.90
C VAL A 321 -7.62 -9.57 7.06
N ASP A 322 -7.48 -10.87 6.79
CA ASP A 322 -8.55 -11.87 6.81
C ASP A 322 -8.23 -13.10 7.69
N MET A 323 -7.00 -13.18 8.21
CA MET A 323 -6.60 -14.13 9.26
C MET A 323 -6.01 -13.41 10.47
N SER A 324 -6.24 -13.97 11.65
CA SER A 324 -5.59 -13.54 12.90
C SER A 324 -5.47 -14.70 13.87
N GLY A 325 -4.54 -14.58 14.82
CA GLY A 325 -4.39 -15.57 15.88
C GLY A 325 -3.56 -15.08 17.04
N SER A 326 -3.84 -15.60 18.22
CA SER A 326 -2.97 -15.47 19.39
C SER A 326 -2.95 -16.76 20.21
N LEU A 327 -1.81 -17.03 20.85
CA LEU A 327 -1.56 -18.18 21.70
C LEU A 327 -1.02 -17.70 23.05
N ARG A 328 -1.55 -18.25 24.13
CA ARG A 328 -0.97 -18.17 25.49
C ARG A 328 -0.64 -19.58 25.96
N LEU A 329 0.45 -19.73 26.71
CA LEU A 329 0.86 -21.00 27.30
C LEU A 329 0.83 -20.87 28.83
N ILE A 330 -0.07 -21.61 29.48
CA ILE A 330 -0.36 -21.47 30.91
C ILE A 330 0.09 -22.73 31.64
N HIS A 331 1.03 -22.58 32.57
CA HIS A 331 1.50 -23.65 33.45
C HIS A 331 0.37 -24.16 34.35
N ILE A 332 0.45 -25.41 34.83
CA ILE A 332 -0.57 -26.00 35.73
C ILE A 332 -0.81 -25.19 37.02
N SER A 333 0.17 -24.40 37.48
CA SER A 333 0.02 -23.46 38.59
C SER A 333 -0.71 -22.14 38.26
N GLY A 334 -1.16 -21.94 37.02
CA GLY A 334 -1.78 -20.71 36.53
C GLY A 334 -0.80 -19.60 36.10
N LYS A 335 0.52 -19.79 36.25
CA LYS A 335 1.54 -18.86 35.70
C LYS A 335 1.54 -18.94 34.17
N GLU A 336 1.44 -17.79 33.51
CA GLU A 336 1.71 -17.69 32.06
C GLU A 336 3.21 -17.83 31.78
N LEU A 337 3.56 -18.81 30.94
CA LEU A 337 4.93 -19.06 30.50
C LEU A 337 5.40 -17.89 29.63
N GLN A 338 6.62 -17.40 29.91
CA GLN A 338 7.15 -16.23 29.24
C GLN A 338 7.86 -16.64 27.94
N VAL A 339 7.69 -15.83 26.90
CA VAL A 339 8.04 -16.20 25.53
C VAL A 339 8.67 -15.02 24.80
N SER A 340 9.80 -15.29 24.14
CA SER A 340 10.53 -14.32 23.32
C SER A 340 10.41 -14.67 21.84
N ARG A 341 10.50 -13.68 20.94
CA ARG A 341 10.51 -13.91 19.48
C ARG A 341 11.94 -14.21 19.02
N LEU A 342 12.11 -15.24 18.19
CA LEU A 342 13.38 -15.68 17.62
C LEU A 342 13.25 -15.74 16.08
N GLY A 343 13.21 -14.56 15.45
CA GLY A 343 12.93 -14.45 14.01
C GLY A 343 11.48 -14.80 13.70
N GLU A 344 11.29 -15.83 12.87
CA GLU A 344 9.99 -16.34 12.42
C GLU A 344 9.34 -17.32 13.42
N THR A 345 10.10 -17.79 14.41
CA THR A 345 9.59 -18.59 15.54
C THR A 345 9.59 -17.79 16.83
N SER A 346 9.07 -18.39 17.90
CA SER A 346 9.23 -17.93 19.28
C SER A 346 9.90 -19.01 20.12
N GLN A 347 10.48 -18.66 21.27
CA GLN A 347 11.07 -19.60 22.23
C GLN A 347 10.63 -19.25 23.66
N LEU A 348 10.34 -20.26 24.48
CA LEU A 348 10.15 -20.05 25.93
C LEU A 348 11.44 -19.49 26.56
N THR A 349 11.31 -18.54 27.51
CA THR A 349 12.48 -17.95 28.20
C THR A 349 13.05 -18.85 29.28
N ASP A 350 12.21 -19.69 29.88
CA ASP A 350 12.52 -20.56 31.00
C ASP A 350 12.58 -22.01 30.45
N PRO A 351 13.67 -22.77 30.65
CA PRO A 351 13.71 -24.19 30.28
C PRO A 351 12.63 -25.00 31.01
N MET A 352 12.08 -26.00 30.33
CA MET A 352 10.94 -26.80 30.81
C MET A 352 11.40 -28.23 31.11
N PRO A 353 11.38 -28.68 32.38
CA PRO A 353 11.76 -30.05 32.71
C PRO A 353 10.78 -31.12 32.22
N SER A 354 11.29 -32.33 32.04
CA SER A 354 10.48 -33.53 31.84
C SER A 354 9.39 -33.64 32.91
N GLY A 355 8.16 -33.92 32.47
CA GLY A 355 6.98 -33.98 33.32
C GLY A 355 6.27 -32.66 33.60
N THR A 356 6.83 -31.49 33.25
CA THR A 356 6.14 -30.20 33.43
C THR A 356 4.84 -30.13 32.64
N ARG A 357 3.81 -29.50 33.23
CA ARG A 357 2.44 -29.46 32.70
C ARG A 357 2.00 -28.05 32.30
N PHE A 358 1.46 -27.90 31.09
CA PHE A 358 0.94 -26.63 30.57
C PHE A 358 -0.26 -26.84 29.63
N ARG A 359 -1.17 -25.87 29.57
CA ARG A 359 -2.25 -25.80 28.57
C ARG A 359 -1.96 -24.68 27.57
N ALA A 360 -2.52 -24.80 26.37
CA ALA A 360 -2.53 -23.73 25.39
C ALA A 360 -3.94 -23.11 25.32
N GLU A 361 -3.99 -21.77 25.39
CA GLU A 361 -5.20 -20.99 25.17
C GLU A 361 -5.04 -20.26 23.84
N ILE A 362 -5.89 -20.56 22.88
CA ILE A 362 -5.68 -20.19 21.48
C ILE A 362 -6.92 -19.48 20.95
N SER A 363 -6.78 -18.23 20.52
CA SER A 363 -7.92 -17.41 20.06
C SER A 363 -7.67 -16.79 18.69
N SER A 364 -8.76 -16.52 17.96
CA SER A 364 -8.76 -15.86 16.66
C SER A 364 -9.91 -14.86 16.60
N ARG A 365 -9.67 -13.64 16.11
CA ARG A 365 -10.74 -12.65 15.88
C ARG A 365 -11.47 -12.87 14.56
N THR A 366 -10.91 -13.70 13.68
CA THR A 366 -11.47 -14.06 12.36
C THR A 366 -12.16 -15.42 12.38
N GLY A 367 -12.08 -16.15 13.51
CA GLY A 367 -12.42 -17.57 13.58
C GLY A 367 -11.42 -18.45 12.82
N GLY A 368 -11.78 -19.72 12.64
CA GLY A 368 -11.02 -20.68 11.82
C GLY A 368 -10.98 -22.08 12.43
N TYR A 369 -10.10 -22.93 11.92
CA TYR A 369 -9.73 -24.21 12.51
C TYR A 369 -8.34 -24.10 13.13
N ILE A 370 -8.16 -24.71 14.30
CA ILE A 370 -6.93 -24.68 15.08
C ILE A 370 -6.46 -26.12 15.28
N TYR A 371 -5.23 -26.39 14.86
CA TYR A 371 -4.57 -27.68 15.04
C TYR A 371 -3.27 -27.46 15.81
N VAL A 372 -2.85 -28.45 16.59
CA VAL A 372 -1.55 -28.41 17.26
C VAL A 372 -0.76 -29.66 16.91
N LEU A 373 0.45 -29.46 16.42
CA LEU A 373 1.47 -30.50 16.27
C LEU A 373 2.52 -30.31 17.35
N GLY A 374 2.97 -31.41 17.94
CA GLY A 374 4.18 -31.45 18.74
C GLY A 374 5.25 -32.18 17.95
N GLY A 375 6.50 -31.74 18.05
CA GLY A 375 7.61 -32.53 17.52
C GLY A 375 8.95 -32.12 18.08
N ASP A 376 9.98 -32.88 17.72
CA ASP A 376 11.32 -32.75 18.27
C ASP A 376 12.36 -32.31 17.23
N SER A 377 13.55 -31.98 17.73
CA SER A 377 14.75 -31.71 16.93
C SER A 377 15.32 -32.94 16.19
N ALA A 378 14.92 -34.17 16.52
CA ALA A 378 15.23 -35.37 15.73
C ALA A 378 14.37 -35.45 14.46
N GLY A 379 13.27 -34.71 14.40
CA GLY A 379 12.35 -34.62 13.27
C GLY A 379 11.10 -35.48 13.41
N HIS A 380 10.77 -35.97 14.60
CA HIS A 380 9.52 -36.67 14.88
C HIS A 380 8.43 -35.66 15.27
N TYR A 381 7.37 -35.56 14.46
CA TYR A 381 6.18 -34.74 14.68
C TYR A 381 4.95 -35.63 14.76
N VAL A 382 4.01 -35.26 15.63
CA VAL A 382 2.73 -35.91 15.90
C VAL A 382 1.62 -34.88 16.10
N GLU A 383 0.38 -35.29 15.86
CA GLU A 383 -0.81 -34.50 16.16
C GLU A 383 -1.06 -34.48 17.68
N LEU A 384 -0.96 -33.30 18.30
CA LEU A 384 -1.30 -33.06 19.71
C LEU A 384 -2.74 -32.58 19.89
N PHE A 385 -3.34 -31.97 18.87
CA PHE A 385 -4.75 -31.56 18.88
C PHE A 385 -5.33 -31.53 17.45
N PRO A 386 -6.53 -32.08 17.22
CA PRO A 386 -7.42 -32.74 18.20
C PRO A 386 -7.08 -34.22 18.44
N ARG A 387 -6.66 -34.60 19.67
CA ARG A 387 -6.21 -35.99 19.97
C ARG A 387 -7.24 -37.09 19.64
N ASN A 388 -8.53 -36.76 19.71
CA ASN A 388 -9.64 -37.69 19.53
C ASN A 388 -10.65 -37.13 18.50
N ARG A 389 -11.19 -38.00 17.63
CA ARG A 389 -12.21 -37.66 16.60
C ARG A 389 -13.54 -37.08 17.13
N GLY A 390 -13.71 -36.94 18.44
CA GLY A 390 -14.89 -36.33 19.07
C GLY A 390 -14.75 -34.83 19.34
N LEU A 391 -13.56 -34.24 19.19
CA LEU A 391 -13.34 -32.81 19.37
C LEU A 391 -13.40 -32.08 18.02
N ASN A 392 -14.10 -30.94 17.97
CA ASN A 392 -14.14 -30.06 16.81
C ASN A 392 -12.97 -29.06 16.90
N PRO A 393 -12.02 -29.02 15.94
CA PRO A 393 -10.91 -28.06 15.96
C PRO A 393 -11.32 -26.64 15.56
N ARG A 394 -12.58 -26.39 15.20
CA ARG A 394 -13.09 -25.06 14.83
C ARG A 394 -13.23 -24.13 16.04
N ALA A 395 -12.58 -22.98 15.99
CA ALA A 395 -12.78 -21.87 16.91
C ALA A 395 -13.65 -20.77 16.26
N GLU A 396 -14.67 -20.31 16.99
CA GLU A 396 -15.49 -19.17 16.57
C GLU A 396 -14.79 -17.83 16.89
N ALA A 397 -15.12 -16.79 16.11
CA ALA A 397 -14.47 -15.49 16.19
C ALA A 397 -14.63 -14.84 17.58
N GLY A 398 -13.49 -14.49 18.19
CA GLY A 398 -13.41 -13.88 19.53
C GLY A 398 -13.33 -14.87 20.69
N ASN A 399 -13.58 -16.16 20.47
CA ASN A 399 -13.51 -17.17 21.51
C ASN A 399 -12.09 -17.73 21.66
N ALA A 400 -11.76 -18.21 22.87
CA ALA A 400 -10.55 -18.98 23.14
C ALA A 400 -10.86 -20.48 23.12
N LEU A 401 -10.10 -21.23 22.32
CA LEU A 401 -10.05 -22.68 22.35
C LEU A 401 -9.02 -23.13 23.40
N LEU A 402 -9.41 -24.07 24.24
CA LEU A 402 -8.53 -24.69 25.23
C LEU A 402 -7.95 -25.99 24.66
N VAL A 403 -6.64 -26.18 24.81
CA VAL A 403 -5.89 -27.33 24.31
C VAL A 403 -5.05 -27.91 25.45
N PRO A 404 -5.14 -29.23 25.75
CA PRO A 404 -5.64 -30.30 24.88
C PRO A 404 -7.11 -30.71 25.05
N GLY A 405 -7.89 -30.07 25.94
CA GLY A 405 -9.26 -30.49 26.25
C GLY A 405 -10.23 -29.33 26.54
N PRO A 406 -11.53 -29.63 26.66
CA PRO A 406 -12.61 -28.62 26.59
C PRO A 406 -12.76 -27.72 27.81
N THR A 407 -12.09 -28.02 28.93
CA THR A 407 -12.11 -27.19 30.15
C THR A 407 -10.71 -26.76 30.56
N GLU A 408 -10.65 -25.78 31.46
CA GLU A 408 -9.42 -25.29 32.09
C GLU A 408 -8.61 -26.35 32.84
N ASP A 409 -9.15 -27.55 33.04
CA ASP A 409 -8.56 -28.63 33.82
C ASP A 409 -7.64 -29.55 33.03
N PHE A 410 -7.61 -29.44 31.71
CA PHE A 410 -6.81 -30.29 30.82
C PHE A 410 -5.46 -29.67 30.53
N PHE A 411 -4.38 -30.45 30.71
CA PHE A 411 -3.00 -30.02 30.49
C PHE A 411 -2.25 -30.98 29.57
N THR A 412 -1.36 -30.43 28.75
CA THR A 412 -0.28 -31.18 28.07
C THR A 412 0.86 -31.39 29.08
N ARG A 413 1.50 -32.55 29.03
CA ARG A 413 2.68 -32.89 29.82
C ARG A 413 3.87 -33.15 28.90
N LEU A 414 5.07 -32.74 29.30
CA LEU A 414 6.31 -33.19 28.66
C LEU A 414 6.64 -34.64 29.07
N ASN A 415 7.11 -35.43 28.11
CA ASN A 415 7.69 -36.76 28.25
C ASN A 415 9.09 -36.70 28.90
N ASP A 416 9.81 -37.83 28.92
CA ASP A 416 11.18 -37.92 29.47
C ASP A 416 12.27 -37.78 28.38
N ASP A 417 11.87 -37.59 27.11
CA ASP A 417 12.79 -37.45 25.97
C ASP A 417 13.27 -35.99 25.84
N THR A 418 14.35 -35.66 26.56
CA THR A 418 14.90 -34.29 26.63
C THR A 418 15.56 -33.82 25.33
N GLY A 419 15.50 -32.52 25.03
CA GLY A 419 16.11 -31.92 23.85
C GLY A 419 15.57 -30.53 23.53
N ARG A 420 15.40 -30.23 22.24
CA ARG A 420 14.58 -29.10 21.77
C ARG A 420 13.31 -29.65 21.14
N ASP A 421 12.18 -29.19 21.67
CA ASP A 421 10.84 -29.52 21.19
C ASP A 421 10.21 -28.29 20.52
N HIS A 422 9.24 -28.56 19.65
CA HIS A 422 8.54 -27.58 18.83
C HIS A 422 7.03 -27.74 19.01
N TYR A 423 6.40 -26.77 19.67
CA TYR A 423 4.95 -26.68 19.82
C TYR A 423 4.39 -25.82 18.68
N VAL A 424 3.82 -26.47 17.67
CA VAL A 424 3.39 -25.85 16.41
C VAL A 424 1.87 -25.73 16.38
N VAL A 425 1.36 -24.50 16.46
CA VAL A 425 -0.07 -24.20 16.30
C VAL A 425 -0.33 -23.75 14.86
N LEU A 426 -1.24 -24.44 14.17
CA LEU A 426 -1.68 -24.10 12.82
C LEU A 426 -3.07 -23.46 12.89
N PHE A 427 -3.14 -22.18 12.55
CA PHE A 427 -4.40 -21.47 12.34
C PHE A 427 -4.78 -21.63 10.87
N SER A 428 -5.96 -22.16 10.58
CA SER A 428 -6.40 -22.47 9.22
C SER A 428 -7.79 -21.92 8.90
N ARG A 429 -7.98 -21.45 7.67
CA ARG A 429 -9.31 -21.10 7.12
C ARG A 429 -10.14 -22.34 6.80
N GLU A 430 -9.47 -23.45 6.51
CA GLU A 430 -10.08 -24.71 6.04
C GLU A 430 -9.74 -25.89 6.96
N PRO A 431 -10.54 -26.98 6.96
CA PRO A 431 -10.20 -28.20 7.70
C PRO A 431 -8.89 -28.82 7.19
N LEU A 432 -7.97 -29.13 8.11
CA LEU A 432 -6.71 -29.81 7.84
C LEU A 432 -6.71 -31.25 8.36
N ASP A 433 -5.96 -32.12 7.69
CA ASP A 433 -5.51 -33.41 8.23
C ASP A 433 -4.15 -33.20 8.90
N ALA A 434 -4.17 -32.84 10.18
CA ALA A 434 -2.98 -32.49 10.96
C ALA A 434 -2.06 -33.71 11.18
N SER A 435 -2.62 -34.90 11.40
CA SER A 435 -1.92 -36.18 11.39
C SER A 435 -1.14 -36.40 10.08
N ALA A 436 -1.76 -36.19 8.92
CA ALA A 436 -1.07 -36.31 7.63
C ALA A 436 -0.05 -35.19 7.38
N ILE A 437 -0.25 -33.98 7.91
CA ILE A 437 0.76 -32.89 7.86
C ILE A 437 2.00 -33.29 8.67
N ALA A 438 1.82 -33.73 9.92
CA ALA A 438 2.91 -34.24 10.75
C ALA A 438 3.65 -35.41 10.07
N GLY A 439 2.91 -36.36 9.50
CA GLY A 439 3.47 -37.46 8.70
C GLY A 439 4.33 -37.00 7.53
N ARG A 440 3.99 -35.89 6.86
CA ARG A 440 4.83 -35.27 5.82
C ARG A 440 6.05 -34.55 6.41
N MET A 441 5.87 -33.79 7.49
CA MET A 441 6.98 -33.11 8.19
C MET A 441 8.08 -34.08 8.62
N ASN A 442 7.72 -35.31 9.02
CA ASN A 442 8.65 -36.37 9.44
C ASN A 442 9.63 -36.81 8.33
N SER A 443 9.31 -36.59 7.07
CA SER A 443 10.20 -36.91 5.93
C SER A 443 11.33 -35.88 5.71
N GLY A 444 11.23 -34.70 6.32
CA GLY A 444 12.21 -33.61 6.17
C GLY A 444 13.51 -33.79 6.94
N ARG A 445 14.46 -32.86 6.74
CA ARG A 445 15.77 -32.81 7.42
C ARG A 445 16.15 -31.43 7.96
N ALA A 446 15.19 -30.49 8.00
CA ALA A 446 15.38 -29.10 8.43
C ALA A 446 14.64 -28.83 9.76
N GLY A 447 14.59 -27.57 10.18
CA GLY A 447 13.77 -27.11 11.32
C GLY A 447 12.26 -27.16 11.04
N PRO A 448 11.42 -26.72 12.00
CA PRO A 448 9.96 -26.84 11.92
C PRO A 448 9.34 -26.06 10.73
N LEU A 449 9.78 -24.82 10.48
CA LEU A 449 9.20 -23.99 9.41
C LEU A 449 9.47 -24.57 8.00
N PRO A 450 10.71 -24.93 7.59
CA PRO A 450 10.91 -25.58 6.29
C PRO A 450 10.28 -26.97 6.15
N ARG A 451 9.99 -27.66 7.27
CA ARG A 451 9.17 -28.88 7.25
C ARG A 451 7.69 -28.57 6.97
N LEU A 452 7.15 -27.49 7.52
CA LEU A 452 5.81 -27.00 7.20
C LEU A 452 5.71 -26.54 5.74
N GLU A 453 6.69 -25.78 5.24
CA GLU A 453 6.79 -25.36 3.84
C GLU A 453 6.71 -26.57 2.90
N ALA A 454 7.49 -27.62 3.17
CA ALA A 454 7.46 -28.86 2.39
C ALA A 454 6.16 -29.67 2.56
N ALA A 455 5.44 -29.52 3.69
CA ALA A 455 4.22 -30.27 3.99
C ALA A 455 2.92 -29.56 3.54
N LEU A 456 2.93 -28.24 3.38
CA LEU A 456 1.76 -27.41 3.07
C LEU A 456 1.90 -26.61 1.76
N GLY A 457 3.12 -26.25 1.35
CA GLY A 457 3.37 -25.48 0.14
C GLY A 457 2.57 -24.18 0.09
N ALA A 458 1.86 -23.95 -1.01
CA ALA A 458 1.04 -22.76 -1.25
C ALA A 458 -0.16 -22.58 -0.28
N ALA A 459 -0.45 -23.54 0.58
CA ALA A 459 -1.43 -23.34 1.65
C ALA A 459 -0.89 -22.45 2.80
N LEU A 460 0.42 -22.26 2.93
CA LEU A 460 1.01 -21.34 3.90
C LEU A 460 1.00 -19.89 3.40
N VAL A 461 0.60 -18.97 4.26
CA VAL A 461 0.80 -17.52 4.04
C VAL A 461 2.29 -17.20 4.13
N ALA A 462 2.82 -16.39 3.22
CA ALA A 462 4.21 -15.95 3.24
C ALA A 462 4.47 -14.94 4.38
N GLU A 463 5.65 -14.97 5.02
CA GLU A 463 5.94 -14.13 6.20
C GLU A 463 5.79 -12.62 5.92
N GLN A 464 6.09 -12.18 4.70
CA GLN A 464 5.90 -10.79 4.24
C GLN A 464 4.42 -10.30 4.31
N ASP A 465 3.47 -11.23 4.38
CA ASP A 465 2.03 -11.00 4.42
C ASP A 465 1.45 -11.26 5.85
N ILE A 466 2.34 -11.47 6.84
CA ILE A 466 2.02 -11.73 8.26
C ILE A 466 2.59 -10.60 9.14
N THR A 467 1.71 -9.79 9.72
CA THR A 467 2.04 -8.79 10.74
C THR A 467 2.09 -9.43 12.13
N ARG A 468 3.29 -9.66 12.67
CA ARG A 468 3.51 -10.27 13.99
C ARG A 468 3.36 -9.22 15.12
N ASN A 469 2.16 -9.12 15.71
CA ASN A 469 1.82 -8.14 16.76
C ASN A 469 2.39 -8.47 18.17
N GLY A 470 2.90 -9.68 18.38
CA GLY A 470 3.55 -10.12 19.61
C GLY A 470 4.40 -11.38 19.35
N PRO A 471 5.10 -11.97 20.34
CA PRO A 471 5.82 -13.23 20.12
C PRO A 471 4.86 -14.33 19.65
N LEU A 472 3.69 -14.39 20.28
CA LEU A 472 2.65 -15.39 20.01
C LEU A 472 1.33 -14.77 19.49
N SER A 473 1.41 -13.73 18.66
CA SER A 473 0.23 -13.18 17.98
C SER A 473 0.51 -12.61 16.61
N PHE A 474 -0.47 -12.72 15.71
CA PHE A 474 -0.39 -12.25 14.33
C PHE A 474 -1.73 -11.71 13.80
N GLU A 475 -1.60 -10.88 12.78
CA GLU A 475 -2.61 -10.54 11.77
C GLU A 475 -2.02 -10.90 10.40
N ALA A 476 -2.81 -11.40 9.47
CA ALA A 476 -2.33 -11.75 8.13
C ALA A 476 -3.38 -11.49 7.05
N ALA A 477 -2.91 -11.13 5.87
CA ALA A 477 -3.73 -10.97 4.68
C ALA A 477 -3.43 -12.14 3.74
N SER A 478 -4.17 -13.23 3.91
CA SER A 478 -3.78 -14.56 3.43
C SER A 478 -3.97 -14.78 1.92
N GLY A 479 -4.88 -14.03 1.29
CA GLY A 479 -5.17 -14.15 -0.14
C GLY A 479 -5.74 -15.53 -0.49
N GLU A 480 -5.02 -16.29 -1.32
CA GLU A 480 -5.36 -17.67 -1.69
C GLU A 480 -4.75 -18.72 -0.73
N ALA A 481 -3.82 -18.33 0.15
CA ALA A 481 -3.29 -19.21 1.17
C ALA A 481 -4.26 -19.34 2.36
N THR A 482 -4.17 -20.45 3.10
CA THR A 482 -5.19 -20.83 4.09
C THR A 482 -4.66 -21.07 5.49
N VAL A 483 -3.34 -21.16 5.70
CA VAL A 483 -2.71 -21.57 6.96
C VAL A 483 -1.64 -20.56 7.41
N VAL A 484 -1.69 -20.17 8.69
CA VAL A 484 -0.62 -19.42 9.37
C VAL A 484 -0.11 -20.21 10.59
N PRO A 485 1.22 -20.45 10.69
CA PRO A 485 1.81 -21.10 11.86
C PRO A 485 2.23 -20.09 12.95
N LEU A 486 2.02 -20.50 14.21
CA LEU A 486 2.81 -20.05 15.36
C LEU A 486 3.65 -21.24 15.85
N ILE A 487 4.97 -21.06 15.93
CA ILE A 487 5.93 -22.09 16.34
C ILE A 487 6.56 -21.63 17.65
N VAL A 488 6.49 -22.46 18.69
CA VAL A 488 7.14 -22.21 19.98
C VAL A 488 8.17 -23.29 20.24
N ASP A 489 9.44 -22.90 20.24
CA ASP A 489 10.55 -23.74 20.67
C ASP A 489 10.57 -23.85 22.20
N ILE A 490 10.69 -25.09 22.68
CA ILE A 490 10.79 -25.44 24.10
C ILE A 490 12.17 -26.06 24.32
N GLU A 491 12.93 -25.50 25.26
CA GLU A 491 14.17 -26.13 25.74
C GLU A 491 13.80 -27.13 26.83
N HIS A 492 13.74 -28.41 26.46
CA HIS A 492 13.25 -29.49 27.30
C HIS A 492 14.42 -30.18 28.01
N VAL A 493 14.52 -30.00 29.32
CA VAL A 493 15.67 -30.42 30.14
C VAL A 493 15.34 -31.58 31.08
N ALA A 494 16.38 -32.30 31.52
CA ALA A 494 16.23 -33.35 32.51
C ALA A 494 15.75 -32.79 33.86
N PRO A 495 14.97 -33.55 34.66
CA PRO A 495 14.37 -33.07 35.89
C PRO A 495 15.38 -32.98 37.05
N GLU A 496 16.21 -31.94 37.05
CA GLU A 496 17.06 -31.58 38.19
C GLU A 496 16.22 -31.20 39.43
N GLN A 497 16.73 -31.46 40.63
CA GLN A 497 16.01 -31.25 41.90
C GLN A 497 15.44 -29.83 42.07
N ASN A 498 16.10 -28.83 41.50
CA ASN A 498 15.73 -27.41 41.62
C ASN A 498 14.69 -26.96 40.59
N MET A 499 14.49 -27.74 39.51
CA MET A 499 13.62 -27.38 38.39
C MET A 499 12.35 -28.24 38.30
N GLN A 500 12.39 -29.48 38.83
CA GLN A 500 11.25 -30.41 38.91
C GLN A 500 9.91 -29.72 39.22
N ASP A 501 8.88 -30.00 38.40
CA ASP A 501 7.51 -29.56 38.67
C ASP A 501 6.97 -30.22 39.95
N ARG A 502 6.87 -29.44 41.02
CA ARG A 502 6.29 -29.84 42.31
C ARG A 502 4.86 -29.33 42.50
N THR A 503 4.17 -28.96 41.42
CA THR A 503 2.77 -28.56 41.50
C THR A 503 1.90 -29.79 41.81
N ALA A 504 0.99 -29.66 42.77
CA ALA A 504 0.10 -30.75 43.13
C ALA A 504 -0.83 -31.18 41.96
N PRO A 505 -1.18 -32.47 41.85
CA PRO A 505 -1.95 -32.98 40.71
C PRO A 505 -3.39 -32.46 40.68
N ARG A 506 -3.91 -32.05 39.52
CA ARG A 506 -5.24 -31.43 39.43
C ARG A 506 -6.36 -32.48 39.45
N LEU A 507 -7.29 -32.36 40.40
CA LEU A 507 -8.43 -33.26 40.56
C LEU A 507 -9.62 -32.80 39.72
N VAL A 508 -10.19 -33.70 38.93
CA VAL A 508 -11.32 -33.43 38.04
C VAL A 508 -12.40 -34.49 38.23
N VAL A 509 -13.58 -34.11 38.74
CA VAL A 509 -14.70 -35.03 38.96
C VAL A 509 -15.66 -35.00 37.78
N SER A 510 -15.75 -36.11 37.05
CA SER A 510 -16.60 -36.26 35.86
C SER A 510 -18.00 -36.78 36.19
N GLU A 511 -18.14 -37.62 37.21
CA GLU A 511 -19.44 -38.16 37.64
C GLU A 511 -19.57 -38.14 39.18
N PRO A 512 -20.74 -37.79 39.74
CA PRO A 512 -21.88 -37.18 39.07
C PRO A 512 -21.51 -35.80 38.52
N ALA A 513 -22.00 -35.44 37.33
CA ALA A 513 -21.72 -34.15 36.73
C ALA A 513 -22.34 -32.99 37.56
N ALA A 514 -21.72 -31.82 37.51
CA ALA A 514 -22.34 -30.58 38.00
C ALA A 514 -23.16 -29.94 36.89
N ASP A 515 -24.14 -29.10 37.24
CA ASP A 515 -24.84 -28.27 36.26
C ASP A 515 -23.87 -27.21 35.71
N GLU A 516 -23.70 -27.17 34.38
CA GLU A 516 -22.73 -26.29 33.71
C GLU A 516 -23.01 -24.81 33.97
N LEU A 517 -24.29 -24.42 34.17
CA LEU A 517 -24.67 -23.04 34.48
C LEU A 517 -24.38 -22.68 35.95
N GLU A 518 -24.52 -23.64 36.88
CA GLU A 518 -24.10 -23.44 38.28
C GLU A 518 -22.57 -23.31 38.40
N VAL A 519 -21.80 -24.09 37.63
CA VAL A 519 -20.33 -24.02 37.61
C VAL A 519 -19.84 -22.65 37.11
N ILE A 520 -20.51 -22.08 36.10
CA ILE A 520 -20.22 -20.72 35.61
C ILE A 520 -20.59 -19.65 36.65
N ALA A 521 -21.60 -19.89 37.49
CA ALA A 521 -22.01 -18.97 38.55
C ALA A 521 -21.09 -18.98 39.78
N GLY A 522 -20.36 -20.07 40.03
CA GLY A 522 -19.32 -20.10 41.08
C GLY A 522 -18.79 -21.51 41.41
N GLN A 523 -17.70 -21.55 42.19
CA GLN A 523 -17.00 -22.79 42.56
C GLN A 523 -17.79 -23.77 43.47
N ALA A 524 -19.04 -23.46 43.82
CA ALA A 524 -19.88 -24.22 44.75
C ALA A 524 -21.11 -24.85 44.08
N ALA A 525 -21.00 -25.24 42.80
CA ALA A 525 -22.06 -25.92 42.06
C ALA A 525 -22.44 -27.26 42.72
N ILE A 526 -23.74 -27.50 42.91
CA ILE A 526 -24.22 -28.65 43.69
C ILE A 526 -24.49 -29.83 42.75
N ARG A 527 -23.76 -30.93 42.95
CA ARG A 527 -23.92 -32.15 42.15
C ARG A 527 -25.12 -32.94 42.68
N ARG A 528 -26.21 -32.95 41.93
CA ARG A 528 -27.48 -33.59 42.33
C ARG A 528 -27.52 -35.05 41.90
N ILE A 529 -27.92 -35.93 42.81
CA ILE A 529 -28.00 -37.38 42.60
C ILE A 529 -29.38 -37.94 42.96
N SER A 530 -29.79 -39.03 42.31
CA SER A 530 -31.11 -39.66 42.49
C SER A 530 -31.20 -40.63 43.66
N GLU A 531 -30.07 -41.08 44.19
CA GLU A 531 -29.98 -42.10 45.25
C GLU A 531 -28.91 -41.69 46.28
N ALA A 532 -29.05 -42.15 47.53
CA ALA A 532 -28.10 -41.82 48.61
C ALA A 532 -26.70 -42.41 48.38
N SER A 533 -26.62 -43.58 47.73
CA SER A 533 -25.36 -44.22 47.34
C SER A 533 -25.14 -44.05 45.84
N PHE A 534 -23.91 -43.69 45.45
CA PHE A 534 -23.57 -43.40 44.06
C PHE A 534 -22.12 -43.76 43.73
N VAL A 535 -21.83 -43.85 42.43
CA VAL A 535 -20.47 -44.02 41.92
C VAL A 535 -19.91 -42.65 41.54
N LEU A 536 -18.93 -42.19 42.30
CA LEU A 536 -18.14 -41.01 42.00
C LEU A 536 -16.99 -41.41 41.05
N LYS A 537 -16.87 -40.76 39.90
CA LYS A 537 -15.76 -40.94 38.96
C LYS A 537 -15.01 -39.64 38.69
N GLY A 538 -13.71 -39.73 38.48
CA GLY A 538 -12.88 -38.58 38.09
C GLY A 538 -11.50 -38.98 37.60
N ASN A 539 -10.67 -37.96 37.34
CA ASN A 539 -9.25 -38.11 37.03
C ASN A 539 -8.41 -37.21 37.95
N ALA A 540 -7.35 -37.76 38.53
CA ALA A 540 -6.26 -37.00 39.11
C ALA A 540 -5.23 -36.77 38.00
N GLN A 541 -5.22 -35.59 37.38
CA GLN A 541 -4.39 -35.32 36.19
C GLN A 541 -2.89 -35.21 36.54
N ASP A 542 -2.25 -36.36 36.51
CA ASP A 542 -0.81 -36.55 36.43
C ASP A 542 -0.55 -37.87 35.67
N GLU A 543 0.27 -37.84 34.62
CA GLU A 543 0.78 -39.07 34.00
C GLU A 543 2.06 -39.56 34.71
N GLY A 544 2.61 -38.74 35.60
CA GLY A 544 3.57 -39.16 36.62
C GLY A 544 2.83 -39.87 37.75
N LEU A 545 3.22 -41.12 38.00
CA LEU A 545 2.58 -42.06 38.91
C LEU A 545 1.94 -41.41 40.16
N ILE A 546 0.62 -41.21 40.13
CA ILE A 546 -0.13 -40.86 41.34
C ILE A 546 0.03 -42.02 42.34
N GLN A 547 0.47 -41.71 43.56
CA GLN A 547 0.74 -42.71 44.59
C GLN A 547 -0.56 -43.17 45.28
N SER A 548 -1.50 -42.25 45.50
CA SER A 548 -2.81 -42.57 46.10
C SER A 548 -3.88 -41.54 45.75
N VAL A 549 -5.14 -42.00 45.74
CA VAL A 549 -6.34 -41.15 45.81
C VAL A 549 -7.21 -41.66 46.94
N THR A 550 -7.54 -40.76 47.88
CA THR A 550 -8.37 -41.03 49.07
C THR A 550 -9.61 -40.18 49.00
N ILE A 551 -10.79 -40.76 49.25
CA ILE A 551 -12.08 -40.07 49.21
C ILE A 551 -12.76 -40.24 50.58
N ALA A 552 -13.08 -39.12 51.23
CA ALA A 552 -13.70 -39.11 52.54
C ALA A 552 -15.09 -39.77 52.49
N GLY A 553 -15.35 -40.71 53.40
CA GLY A 553 -16.63 -41.42 53.47
C GLY A 553 -16.88 -42.48 52.38
N ALA A 554 -15.91 -42.76 51.51
CA ALA A 554 -16.08 -43.80 50.48
C ALA A 554 -16.19 -45.21 51.08
N LEU A 555 -17.21 -45.95 50.67
CA LEU A 555 -17.43 -47.37 51.01
C LEU A 555 -16.43 -48.29 50.31
N SER A 556 -16.00 -47.91 49.09
CA SER A 556 -14.88 -48.51 48.38
C SER A 556 -14.29 -47.51 47.39
N SER A 557 -13.01 -47.67 47.05
CA SER A 557 -12.37 -46.92 45.96
C SER A 557 -11.47 -47.81 45.11
N LYS A 558 -11.30 -47.42 43.84
CA LYS A 558 -10.37 -48.00 42.88
C LYS A 558 -9.57 -46.86 42.25
N PHE A 559 -8.32 -47.14 41.92
CA PHE A 559 -7.43 -46.12 41.39
C PHE A 559 -6.45 -46.66 40.34
N SER A 560 -6.14 -45.83 39.34
CA SER A 560 -5.12 -46.05 38.32
C SER A 560 -4.10 -44.92 38.35
N SER A 561 -2.82 -45.24 38.53
CA SER A 561 -1.70 -44.29 38.61
C SER A 561 -1.45 -43.42 37.35
N ARG A 562 -2.31 -43.55 36.34
CA ARG A 562 -2.34 -42.77 35.09
C ARG A 562 -3.62 -41.92 34.94
N GLY A 563 -4.25 -41.53 36.05
CA GLY A 563 -5.39 -40.60 36.06
C GLY A 563 -6.65 -41.11 36.75
N PRO A 564 -7.36 -42.12 36.20
CA PRO A 564 -8.75 -42.35 36.57
C PRO A 564 -8.93 -42.95 37.96
N PHE A 565 -9.93 -42.43 38.67
CA PHE A 565 -10.41 -42.91 39.96
C PHE A 565 -11.92 -43.16 39.95
N GLU A 566 -12.35 -44.16 40.72
CA GLU A 566 -13.74 -44.56 40.90
C GLU A 566 -13.97 -44.86 42.39
N ALA A 567 -15.06 -44.39 42.98
CA ALA A 567 -15.43 -44.74 44.35
C ALA A 567 -16.95 -44.86 44.55
N SER A 568 -17.34 -45.80 45.41
CA SER A 568 -18.70 -45.87 45.94
C SER A 568 -18.79 -44.95 47.15
N VAL A 569 -19.64 -43.93 47.09
CA VAL A 569 -19.85 -42.95 48.17
C VAL A 569 -21.31 -43.00 48.59
N GLU A 570 -21.58 -42.76 49.88
CA GLU A 570 -22.93 -42.65 50.43
C GLU A 570 -23.07 -41.33 51.20
N VAL A 571 -24.14 -40.58 50.93
CA VAL A 571 -24.43 -39.28 51.55
C VAL A 571 -25.86 -39.23 52.11
N PRO A 572 -26.13 -38.47 53.19
CA PRO A 572 -27.45 -38.43 53.80
C PRO A 572 -28.54 -37.93 52.85
N ALA A 573 -29.63 -38.70 52.70
CA ALA A 573 -30.84 -38.29 51.99
C ALA A 573 -31.73 -37.34 52.83
N ASP A 574 -31.15 -36.24 53.33
CA ASP A 574 -31.85 -35.23 54.14
C ASP A 574 -32.19 -33.94 53.36
N GLY A 575 -32.01 -33.97 52.04
CA GLY A 575 -32.27 -32.87 51.11
C GLY A 575 -31.24 -31.74 51.14
N LYS A 576 -30.13 -31.87 51.90
CA LYS A 576 -29.05 -30.87 51.93
C LYS A 576 -27.89 -31.26 51.00
N ALA A 577 -27.04 -30.28 50.71
CA ALA A 577 -25.71 -30.54 50.17
C ALA A 577 -24.78 -31.04 51.28
N HIS A 578 -23.94 -32.03 50.94
CA HIS A 578 -22.92 -32.60 51.81
C HIS A 578 -21.55 -32.58 51.09
N PRO A 579 -20.47 -32.17 51.79
CA PRO A 579 -19.13 -32.13 51.20
C PRO A 579 -18.53 -33.53 51.06
N VAL A 580 -18.10 -33.87 49.85
CA VAL A 580 -17.28 -35.06 49.57
C VAL A 580 -15.86 -34.62 49.21
N THR A 581 -14.92 -34.81 50.14
CA THR A 581 -13.52 -34.41 49.97
C THR A 581 -12.69 -35.51 49.32
N ILE A 582 -11.99 -35.15 48.25
CA ILE A 582 -11.11 -35.99 47.46
C ILE A 582 -9.68 -35.48 47.65
N VAL A 583 -8.75 -36.38 47.93
CA VAL A 583 -7.33 -36.07 48.15
C VAL A 583 -6.49 -36.94 47.23
N ALA A 584 -5.59 -36.34 46.45
CA ALA A 584 -4.58 -37.07 45.67
C ALA A 584 -3.18 -36.73 46.14
N VAL A 585 -2.28 -37.71 46.07
CA VAL A 585 -0.85 -37.56 46.36
C VAL A 585 -0.05 -38.21 45.23
N ASP A 586 0.86 -37.46 44.62
CA ASP A 586 1.76 -37.98 43.58
C ASP A 586 2.98 -38.74 44.16
N ALA A 587 3.76 -39.40 43.31
CA ALA A 587 4.98 -40.12 43.73
C ALA A 587 6.11 -39.21 44.25
N ALA A 588 6.02 -37.89 44.11
CA ALA A 588 6.93 -36.93 44.73
C ALA A 588 6.41 -36.42 46.10
N GLY A 589 5.19 -36.81 46.50
CA GLY A 589 4.54 -36.44 47.74
C GLY A 589 3.75 -35.13 47.69
N ASN A 590 3.56 -34.52 46.51
CA ASN A 590 2.75 -33.31 46.40
C ASN A 590 1.27 -33.69 46.53
N ARG A 591 0.54 -32.97 47.38
CA ARG A 591 -0.84 -33.27 47.76
C ARG A 591 -1.80 -32.23 47.23
N SER A 592 -2.83 -32.67 46.51
CA SER A 592 -4.01 -31.85 46.19
C SER A 592 -5.22 -32.32 46.99
N GLU A 593 -6.17 -31.39 47.15
CA GLU A 593 -7.45 -31.63 47.81
C GLU A 593 -8.54 -30.89 47.03
N THR A 594 -9.71 -31.51 46.91
CA THR A 594 -10.88 -30.92 46.24
C THR A 594 -12.12 -31.47 46.90
N THR A 595 -12.96 -30.56 47.41
CA THR A 595 -14.26 -30.89 47.97
C THR A 595 -15.34 -30.54 46.95
N ILE A 596 -16.24 -31.47 46.70
CA ILE A 596 -17.46 -31.25 45.90
C ILE A 596 -18.67 -31.26 46.82
N GLU A 597 -19.67 -30.44 46.55
CA GLU A 597 -20.95 -30.48 47.23
C GLU A 597 -21.91 -31.42 46.50
N VAL A 598 -22.47 -32.40 47.22
CA VAL A 598 -23.36 -33.43 46.67
C VAL A 598 -24.69 -33.42 47.41
N GLN A 599 -25.80 -33.38 46.67
CA GLN A 599 -27.16 -33.33 47.22
C GLN A 599 -28.01 -34.47 46.65
N VAL A 600 -28.61 -35.28 47.53
CA VAL A 600 -29.67 -36.21 47.10
C VAL A 600 -30.91 -35.39 46.74
N ALA A 601 -31.46 -35.61 45.56
CA ALA A 601 -32.69 -34.95 45.12
C ALA A 601 -33.89 -35.37 46.00
N PRO A 602 -34.82 -34.44 46.30
CA PRO A 602 -35.99 -34.68 47.16
C PRO A 602 -37.13 -35.45 46.45
#